data_AF-A0A7V9V4M2-F1
#
_entry.id   AF-A0A7V9V4M2-F1
#
_cell.length_a   1.000
_cell.length_b   1.000
_cell.length_c   1.000
_cell.angle_alpha   90.00
_cell.angle_beta   90.00
_cell.angle_gamma   90.00
#
_symmetry.space_group_name_H-M   'P 1'
#
loop_
_entity.id
_entity.type
_entity.pdbx_description
1 polymer ?
#
loop_
_entity_poly.entity_id
_entity_poly.type
_entity_poly.pdbx_seq_one_letter_code
_entity_poly.pdbx_strand_id
1 'polypeptide(L)'
;MAATDLAEEIRRATAEGRLMDSSAENIVALLSGATSEFYHNVVAELMRAGAWDELNDRFYKTLAFGTGGLRGRTIGKVLTKSERGTPDALERPEFPCVGTNSMNYYNISRATQGLVAYLRNWSRASGITDRPKLVIAHDTRFFSREFTALAAKGAAENGCEAYVFDGPRSTPELSFAVRYLRASAGIVITASHNPPHDNGYKVYFSDGAQVVEPHAS
;
A
#
# COMPACT_ATOMS: atom_id res chain seq x y z
N MET A 1 9.83 -22.87 -10.58
CA MET A 1 8.45 -23.20 -10.99
C MET A 1 8.16 -22.28 -12.16
N ALA A 2 7.90 -22.82 -13.35
CA ALA A 2 7.60 -21.99 -14.51
C ALA A 2 6.23 -21.30 -14.30
N ALA A 3 5.96 -20.19 -15.00
CA ALA A 3 4.69 -19.47 -14.88
C ALA A 3 3.47 -20.38 -15.16
N THR A 4 3.60 -21.31 -16.11
CA THR A 4 2.58 -22.31 -16.45
C THR A 4 2.31 -23.29 -15.29
N ASP A 5 3.34 -23.68 -14.54
CA ASP A 5 3.19 -24.56 -13.38
C ASP A 5 2.43 -23.87 -12.24
N LEU A 6 2.69 -22.57 -12.04
CA LEU A 6 2.05 -21.79 -10.98
C LEU A 6 0.55 -21.61 -11.22
N ALA A 7 0.15 -21.37 -12.46
CA ALA A 7 -1.26 -21.23 -12.82
C ALA A 7 -2.04 -22.55 -12.61
N GLU A 8 -1.42 -23.69 -12.89
CA GLU A 8 -2.01 -25.01 -12.64
C GLU A 8 -2.11 -25.31 -11.13
N GLU A 9 -1.07 -24.97 -10.37
CA GLU A 9 -1.07 -25.08 -8.90
C GLU A 9 -2.22 -24.27 -8.26
N ILE A 10 -2.45 -23.04 -8.73
CA ILE A 10 -3.57 -22.19 -8.29
C ILE A 10 -4.90 -22.89 -8.56
N ARG A 11 -5.14 -23.33 -9.80
CA ARG A 11 -6.39 -24.01 -10.17
C ARG A 11 -6.64 -25.26 -9.31
N ARG A 12 -5.61 -26.08 -9.12
CA ARG A 12 -5.70 -27.29 -8.30
C ARG A 12 -6.00 -26.96 -6.84
N ALA A 13 -5.28 -26.01 -6.25
CA ALA A 13 -5.48 -25.63 -4.85
C ALA A 13 -6.89 -25.03 -4.60
N THR A 14 -7.43 -24.31 -5.57
CA THR A 14 -8.81 -23.80 -5.53
C THR A 14 -9.84 -24.92 -5.63
N ALA A 15 -9.68 -25.84 -6.58
CA ALA A 15 -10.57 -26.99 -6.73
C ALA A 15 -10.60 -27.90 -5.48
N GLU A 16 -9.48 -27.98 -4.77
CA GLU A 16 -9.35 -28.73 -3.50
C GLU A 16 -9.81 -27.93 -2.27
N GLY A 17 -10.25 -26.67 -2.42
CA GLY A 17 -10.73 -25.82 -1.33
C GLY A 17 -9.64 -25.28 -0.40
N ARG A 18 -8.36 -25.42 -0.77
CA ARG A 18 -7.21 -24.89 0.01
C ARG A 18 -7.04 -23.38 -0.22
N LEU A 19 -7.31 -22.92 -1.44
CA LEU A 19 -7.25 -21.51 -1.82
C LEU A 19 -8.67 -21.02 -2.15
N MET A 20 -9.09 -19.90 -1.55
CA MET A 20 -10.40 -19.30 -1.85
C MET A 20 -10.45 -18.83 -3.31
N ASP A 21 -11.63 -18.87 -3.94
CA ASP A 21 -11.82 -18.36 -5.31
C ASP A 21 -11.35 -16.91 -5.44
N SER A 22 -11.75 -16.05 -4.50
CA SER A 22 -11.33 -14.64 -4.49
C SER A 22 -9.82 -14.47 -4.32
N SER A 23 -9.17 -15.33 -3.55
CA SER A 23 -7.71 -15.34 -3.41
C SER A 23 -7.04 -15.72 -4.74
N ALA A 24 -7.54 -16.75 -5.41
CA ALA A 24 -7.03 -17.18 -6.71
C ALA A 24 -7.17 -16.07 -7.77
N GLU A 25 -8.34 -15.45 -7.86
CA GLU A 25 -8.60 -14.33 -8.76
C GLU A 25 -7.64 -13.16 -8.51
N ASN A 26 -7.48 -12.75 -7.25
CA ASN A 26 -6.59 -11.65 -6.88
C ASN A 26 -5.10 -11.96 -7.09
N ILE A 27 -4.67 -13.22 -6.87
CA ILE A 27 -3.32 -13.67 -7.20
C ILE A 27 -3.09 -13.56 -8.71
N VAL A 28 -3.98 -14.12 -9.52
CA VAL A 28 -3.86 -14.10 -10.98
C VAL A 28 -3.84 -12.67 -11.52
N ALA A 29 -4.73 -11.81 -11.02
CA ALA A 29 -4.78 -10.40 -11.41
C ALA A 29 -3.47 -9.66 -11.06
N LEU A 30 -2.94 -9.86 -9.86
CA LEU A 30 -1.67 -9.25 -9.45
C LEU A 30 -0.50 -9.72 -10.32
N LEU A 31 -0.38 -11.04 -10.52
CA LEU A 31 0.73 -11.63 -11.28
C LEU A 31 0.71 -11.23 -12.75
N SER A 32 -0.48 -11.13 -13.36
CA SER A 32 -0.62 -10.71 -14.76
C SER A 32 -0.16 -9.28 -15.02
N GLY A 33 -0.26 -8.40 -14.01
CA GLY A 33 0.22 -7.02 -14.08
C GLY A 33 1.63 -6.81 -13.52
N ALA A 34 2.27 -7.85 -12.97
CA ALA A 34 3.56 -7.72 -12.32
C ALA A 34 4.70 -7.60 -13.34
N THR A 35 5.51 -6.55 -13.22
CA THR A 35 6.69 -6.33 -14.07
C THR A 35 7.98 -6.95 -13.51
N SER A 36 7.92 -7.49 -12.29
CA SER A 36 9.04 -8.10 -11.59
C SER A 36 8.71 -9.53 -11.19
N GLU A 37 9.70 -10.43 -11.32
CA GLU A 37 9.57 -11.82 -10.86
C GLU A 37 9.43 -11.92 -9.33
N PHE A 38 9.73 -10.87 -8.58
CA PHE A 38 9.55 -10.83 -7.12
C PHE A 38 8.16 -11.31 -6.69
N TYR A 39 7.10 -10.82 -7.35
CA TYR A 39 5.73 -11.19 -7.02
C TYR A 39 5.46 -12.68 -7.28
N HIS A 40 5.94 -13.19 -8.41
CA HIS A 40 5.81 -14.61 -8.78
C HIS A 40 6.57 -15.51 -7.79
N ASN A 41 7.78 -15.11 -7.40
CA ASN A 41 8.62 -15.87 -6.48
C ASN A 41 7.99 -15.98 -5.10
N VAL A 42 7.46 -14.88 -4.54
CA VAL A 42 6.80 -14.89 -3.23
C VAL A 42 5.58 -15.82 -3.23
N VAL A 43 4.70 -15.71 -4.22
CA VAL A 43 3.51 -16.57 -4.32
C VAL A 43 3.92 -18.03 -4.46
N ALA A 44 4.88 -18.34 -5.34
CA ALA A 44 5.35 -19.70 -5.55
C ALA A 44 6.04 -20.29 -4.31
N GLU A 45 6.75 -19.48 -3.52
CA GLU A 45 7.35 -19.92 -2.24
C GLU A 45 6.29 -20.27 -1.20
N LEU A 46 5.25 -19.44 -1.06
CA LEU A 46 4.13 -19.73 -0.14
C LEU A 46 3.37 -21.00 -0.54
N MET A 47 3.11 -21.20 -1.83
CA MET A 47 2.46 -22.42 -2.33
C MET A 47 3.30 -23.67 -2.08
N ARG A 48 4.62 -23.62 -2.37
CA ARG A 48 5.55 -24.73 -2.09
C ARG A 48 5.63 -25.07 -0.60
N ALA A 49 5.50 -24.06 0.26
CA ALA A 49 5.47 -24.25 1.71
C ALA A 49 4.11 -24.75 2.23
N GLY A 50 3.09 -24.86 1.37
CA GLY A 50 1.74 -25.20 1.77
C GLY A 50 1.06 -24.13 2.64
N ALA A 51 1.51 -22.87 2.55
CA ALA A 51 1.03 -21.77 3.37
C ALA A 51 -0.29 -21.18 2.83
N TRP A 52 -1.31 -22.01 2.68
CA TRP A 52 -2.59 -21.65 2.06
C TRP A 52 -3.38 -20.63 2.87
N ASP A 53 -3.36 -20.74 4.20
CA ASP A 53 -3.99 -19.74 5.08
C ASP A 53 -3.35 -18.36 4.93
N GLU A 54 -2.02 -18.31 4.78
CA GLU A 54 -1.31 -17.05 4.54
C GLU A 54 -1.67 -16.47 3.16
N LEU A 55 -1.75 -17.31 2.12
CA LEU A 55 -2.22 -16.87 0.80
C LEU A 55 -3.64 -16.34 0.88
N ASN A 56 -4.54 -17.03 1.58
CA ASN A 56 -5.91 -16.56 1.75
C ASN A 56 -5.95 -15.21 2.49
N ASP A 57 -5.25 -15.07 3.62
CA ASP A 57 -5.19 -13.82 4.38
C ASP A 57 -4.69 -12.63 3.55
N ARG A 58 -3.72 -12.87 2.67
CA ARG A 58 -3.09 -11.83 1.83
C ARG A 58 -3.87 -11.50 0.57
N PHE A 59 -4.73 -12.39 0.09
CA PHE A 59 -5.35 -12.27 -1.23
C PHE A 59 -6.87 -12.39 -1.27
N TYR A 60 -7.57 -12.73 -0.17
CA TYR A 60 -9.03 -12.93 -0.21
C TYR A 60 -9.83 -11.68 -0.66
N LYS A 61 -9.23 -10.50 -0.58
CA LYS A 61 -9.78 -9.24 -1.10
C LYS A 61 -8.69 -8.28 -1.56
N THR A 62 -9.11 -7.16 -2.16
CA THR A 62 -8.24 -5.99 -2.35
C THR A 62 -8.36 -5.06 -1.14
N LEU A 63 -7.23 -4.51 -0.69
CA LEU A 63 -7.19 -3.58 0.42
C LEU A 63 -8.04 -2.33 0.11
N ALA A 64 -8.94 -1.96 1.00
CA ALA A 64 -9.89 -0.86 0.78
C ALA A 64 -9.78 0.20 1.87
N PHE A 65 -10.10 1.45 1.54
CA PHE A 65 -10.12 2.55 2.50
C PHE A 65 -11.21 2.31 3.54
N GLY A 66 -10.85 2.38 4.82
CA GLY A 66 -11.81 2.47 5.92
C GLY A 66 -11.72 3.85 6.60
N THR A 67 -12.48 4.02 7.68
CA THR A 67 -12.44 5.23 8.54
C THR A 67 -11.03 5.59 9.00
N GLY A 68 -10.16 4.58 9.13
CA GLY A 68 -8.78 4.74 9.57
C GLY A 68 -7.74 4.81 8.44
N GLY A 69 -8.15 4.99 7.18
CA GLY A 69 -7.30 4.85 6.00
C GLY A 69 -7.20 3.41 5.49
N LEU A 70 -6.25 3.15 4.58
CA LEU A 70 -5.80 1.80 4.27
C LEU A 70 -4.95 1.29 5.43
N ARG A 71 -5.17 0.06 5.88
CA ARG A 71 -4.33 -0.58 6.91
C ARG A 71 -4.20 -2.07 6.66
N GLY A 72 -3.00 -2.59 6.83
CA GLY A 72 -2.74 -4.01 6.67
C GLY A 72 -1.33 -4.36 7.08
N ARG A 73 -1.05 -5.66 7.09
CA ARG A 73 0.28 -6.17 7.37
C ARG A 73 1.25 -5.72 6.28
N THR A 74 2.45 -5.36 6.71
CA THR A 74 3.64 -5.19 5.88
C THR A 74 4.58 -6.39 6.02
N ILE A 75 4.44 -7.18 7.09
CA ILE A 75 5.18 -8.42 7.30
C ILE A 75 4.16 -9.54 7.51
N GLY A 76 4.22 -10.55 6.65
CA GLY A 76 3.34 -11.71 6.70
C GLY A 76 3.60 -12.61 7.91
N LYS A 77 2.67 -13.52 8.23
CA LYS A 77 2.88 -14.51 9.29
C LYS A 77 3.88 -15.58 8.84
N VAL A 78 3.89 -15.89 7.53
CA VAL A 78 4.89 -16.73 6.89
C VAL A 78 5.81 -15.85 6.04
N LEU A 79 7.06 -15.69 6.47
CA LEU A 79 8.04 -14.87 5.75
C LEU A 79 8.76 -15.70 4.68
N THR A 80 8.64 -15.29 3.41
CA THR A 80 9.34 -15.93 2.29
C THR A 80 10.82 -15.53 2.24
N LYS A 81 11.65 -16.33 1.55
CA LYS A 81 13.05 -15.99 1.29
C LYS A 81 13.15 -14.74 0.42
N SER A 82 12.29 -14.63 -0.58
CA SER A 82 12.20 -13.45 -1.45
C SER A 82 11.89 -12.17 -0.67
N GLU A 83 10.95 -12.20 0.28
CA GLU A 83 10.64 -11.03 1.13
C GLU A 83 11.72 -10.72 2.15
N ARG A 84 12.32 -11.77 2.74
CA ARG A 84 13.41 -11.63 3.70
C ARG A 84 14.59 -10.87 3.09
N GLY A 85 14.98 -11.23 1.88
CA GLY A 85 16.12 -10.63 1.19
C GLY A 85 17.37 -10.64 2.07
N THR A 86 18.05 -9.49 2.14
CA THR A 86 19.14 -9.23 3.08
C THR A 86 18.59 -8.40 4.26
N PRO A 87 18.19 -9.02 5.38
CA PRO A 87 17.57 -8.30 6.48
C PRO A 87 18.53 -7.31 7.13
N ASP A 88 17.97 -6.23 7.69
CA ASP A 88 18.76 -5.25 8.44
C ASP A 88 19.12 -5.74 9.85
N ALA A 89 19.83 -4.89 10.61
CA ALA A 89 20.27 -5.19 11.98
C ALA A 89 19.12 -5.43 12.97
N LEU A 90 17.89 -5.08 12.63
CA LEU A 90 16.68 -5.30 13.44
C LEU A 90 15.87 -6.50 12.95
N GLU A 91 16.46 -7.32 12.08
CA GLU A 91 15.82 -8.49 11.43
C GLU A 91 14.56 -8.12 10.63
N ARG A 92 14.42 -6.85 10.24
CA ARG A 92 13.35 -6.43 9.34
C ARG A 92 13.59 -7.04 7.96
N PRO A 93 12.57 -7.63 7.32
CA PRO A 93 12.67 -8.08 5.93
C PRO A 93 13.06 -6.94 5.00
N GLU A 94 13.81 -7.24 3.95
CA GLU A 94 14.16 -6.26 2.92
C GLU A 94 12.93 -5.70 2.21
N PHE A 95 11.90 -6.55 2.01
CA PHE A 95 10.68 -6.18 1.29
C PHE A 95 9.42 -6.40 2.12
N PRO A 96 8.39 -5.53 1.95
CA PRO A 96 7.08 -5.76 2.53
C PRO A 96 6.39 -6.95 1.84
N CYS A 97 5.43 -7.55 2.53
CA CYS A 97 4.77 -8.75 2.04
C CYS A 97 3.94 -8.52 0.77
N VAL A 98 3.92 -9.53 -0.09
CA VAL A 98 3.10 -9.51 -1.31
C VAL A 98 1.69 -9.97 -1.01
N GLY A 99 0.69 -9.16 -1.38
CA GLY A 99 -0.72 -9.44 -1.17
C GLY A 99 -1.61 -8.28 -1.61
N THR A 100 -2.77 -8.56 -2.22
CA THR A 100 -3.76 -7.53 -2.56
C THR A 100 -4.42 -6.94 -1.30
N ASN A 101 -4.51 -7.72 -0.23
CA ASN A 101 -4.95 -7.33 1.12
C ASN A 101 -3.75 -7.08 2.07
N SER A 102 -2.69 -6.43 1.58
CA SER A 102 -1.51 -6.11 2.40
C SER A 102 -1.00 -4.70 2.11
N MET A 103 -0.31 -4.10 3.09
CA MET A 103 0.37 -2.82 2.90
C MET A 103 1.74 -3.08 2.27
N ASN A 104 1.88 -2.66 1.01
CA ASN A 104 3.07 -2.89 0.21
C ASN A 104 3.19 -1.83 -0.89
N TYR A 105 4.27 -1.90 -1.68
CA TYR A 105 4.53 -0.94 -2.74
C TYR A 105 3.40 -0.87 -3.79
N TYR A 106 2.74 -1.99 -4.08
CA TYR A 106 1.60 -2.03 -5.00
C TYR A 106 0.44 -1.17 -4.49
N ASN A 107 0.00 -1.40 -3.24
CA ASN A 107 -1.12 -0.65 -2.67
C ASN A 107 -0.78 0.83 -2.38
N ILE A 108 0.46 1.16 -2.01
CA ILE A 108 0.91 2.55 -1.87
C ILE A 108 0.83 3.29 -3.21
N SER A 109 1.33 2.67 -4.28
CA SER A 109 1.30 3.25 -5.62
C SER A 109 -0.13 3.44 -6.12
N ARG A 110 -0.98 2.40 -5.97
CA ARG A 110 -2.40 2.44 -6.34
C ARG A 110 -3.15 3.56 -5.60
N ALA A 111 -2.98 3.66 -4.28
CA ALA A 111 -3.64 4.67 -3.47
C ALA A 111 -3.18 6.10 -3.83
N THR A 112 -1.88 6.28 -4.06
CA THR A 112 -1.29 7.57 -4.44
C THR A 112 -1.80 8.02 -5.81
N GLN A 113 -1.81 7.14 -6.80
CA GLN A 113 -2.33 7.44 -8.13
C GLN A 113 -3.82 7.81 -8.08
N GLY A 114 -4.61 7.03 -7.33
CA GLY A 114 -6.03 7.33 -7.11
C GLY A 114 -6.26 8.69 -6.46
N LEU A 115 -5.49 9.02 -5.41
CA LEU A 115 -5.57 10.32 -4.74
C LEU A 115 -5.23 11.48 -5.68
N VAL A 116 -4.14 11.38 -6.45
CA VAL A 116 -3.76 12.45 -7.38
C VAL A 116 -4.80 12.63 -8.49
N ALA A 117 -5.33 11.53 -9.04
CA ALA A 117 -6.41 11.58 -10.02
C ALA A 117 -7.65 12.27 -9.44
N TYR A 118 -8.04 11.91 -8.22
CA TYR A 118 -9.14 12.54 -7.50
C TYR A 118 -8.91 14.04 -7.31
N LEU A 119 -7.75 14.45 -6.79
CA LEU A 119 -7.42 15.87 -6.56
C LEU A 119 -7.44 16.69 -7.85
N ARG A 120 -6.96 16.13 -8.97
CA ARG A 120 -7.02 16.80 -10.28
C ARG A 120 -8.46 16.98 -10.76
N ASN A 121 -9.29 15.96 -10.60
CA ASN A 121 -10.70 16.04 -10.98
C ASN A 121 -11.46 17.04 -10.11
N TRP A 122 -11.25 16.99 -8.79
CA TRP A 122 -11.81 17.93 -7.82
C TRP A 122 -11.39 19.38 -8.11
N SER A 123 -10.10 19.59 -8.39
CA SER A 123 -9.57 20.93 -8.69
C SER A 123 -10.24 21.52 -9.93
N ARG A 124 -10.34 20.74 -11.02
CA ARG A 124 -11.07 21.17 -12.24
C ARG A 124 -12.52 21.51 -11.95
N ALA A 125 -13.24 20.64 -11.23
CA ALA A 125 -14.64 20.86 -10.89
C ALA A 125 -14.85 22.10 -9.99
N SER A 126 -13.86 22.43 -9.18
CA SER A 126 -13.86 23.57 -8.25
C SER A 126 -13.26 24.86 -8.83
N GLY A 127 -12.86 24.87 -10.11
CA GLY A 127 -12.20 26.03 -10.75
C GLY A 127 -10.80 26.34 -10.21
N ILE A 128 -10.16 25.39 -9.53
CA ILE A 128 -8.79 25.51 -9.01
C ILE A 128 -7.82 25.14 -10.13
N THR A 129 -7.00 26.10 -10.54
CA THR A 129 -6.01 25.96 -11.62
C THR A 129 -4.61 25.63 -11.12
N ASP A 130 -4.35 25.83 -9.84
CA ASP A 130 -3.05 25.54 -9.23
C ASP A 130 -2.71 24.05 -9.30
N ARG A 131 -1.41 23.77 -9.41
CA ARG A 131 -0.89 22.40 -9.29
C ARG A 131 -1.25 21.85 -7.90
N PRO A 132 -1.88 20.66 -7.79
CA PRO A 132 -2.22 20.13 -6.48
C PRO A 132 -0.96 19.82 -5.66
N LYS A 133 -1.03 20.14 -4.37
CA LYS A 133 0.07 19.98 -3.41
C LYS A 133 -0.27 18.88 -2.41
N LEU A 134 0.69 18.02 -2.11
CA LEU A 134 0.58 16.96 -1.12
C LEU A 134 1.66 17.13 -0.05
N VAL A 135 1.25 17.12 1.22
CA VAL A 135 2.18 16.98 2.35
C VAL A 135 2.20 15.51 2.75
N ILE A 136 3.37 14.92 2.93
CA ILE A 136 3.52 13.50 3.24
C ILE A 136 4.37 13.35 4.50
N ALA A 137 3.80 12.71 5.50
CA ALA A 137 4.47 12.36 6.75
C ALA A 137 4.43 10.85 6.98
N HIS A 138 5.24 10.39 7.92
CA HIS A 138 5.20 9.01 8.38
C HIS A 138 5.61 8.87 9.84
N ASP A 139 5.25 7.74 10.45
CA ASP A 139 5.74 7.34 11.76
C ASP A 139 7.01 6.46 11.66
N THR A 140 7.40 5.86 12.78
CA THR A 140 8.62 5.06 12.93
C THR A 140 8.45 3.58 12.55
N ARG A 141 7.33 3.18 11.92
CA ARG A 141 7.08 1.78 11.55
C ARG A 141 7.99 1.31 10.43
N PHE A 142 8.08 -0.01 10.29
CA PHE A 142 8.74 -0.64 9.16
C PHE A 142 8.14 -0.17 7.83
N PHE A 143 9.03 0.05 6.86
CA PHE A 143 8.70 0.51 5.51
C PHE A 143 8.07 1.91 5.42
N SER A 144 7.82 2.60 6.54
CA SER A 144 7.17 3.92 6.54
C SER A 144 7.94 4.94 5.70
N ARG A 145 9.28 4.95 5.81
CA ARG A 145 10.14 5.87 5.04
C ARG A 145 10.10 5.55 3.54
N GLU A 146 10.18 4.28 3.18
CA GLU A 146 10.16 3.79 1.80
C GLU A 146 8.80 4.05 1.14
N PHE A 147 7.71 3.85 1.89
CA PHE A 147 6.35 4.15 1.43
C PHE A 147 6.12 5.64 1.25
N THR A 148 6.66 6.49 2.14
CA THR A 148 6.64 7.95 1.96
C THR A 148 7.40 8.38 0.71
N ALA A 149 8.60 7.84 0.49
CA ALA A 149 9.38 8.13 -0.71
C ALA A 149 8.65 7.69 -1.99
N LEU A 150 8.03 6.50 -1.97
CA LEU A 150 7.24 5.98 -3.10
C LEU A 150 5.99 6.83 -3.37
N ALA A 151 5.25 7.23 -2.33
CA ALA A 151 4.10 8.10 -2.47
C ALA A 151 4.50 9.50 -3.01
N ALA A 152 5.60 10.07 -2.53
CA ALA A 152 6.12 11.34 -3.02
C ALA A 152 6.53 11.27 -4.50
N LYS A 153 7.24 10.20 -4.89
CA LYS A 153 7.63 9.94 -6.27
C LYS A 153 6.40 9.78 -7.16
N GLY A 154 5.46 8.92 -6.79
CA GLY A 154 4.23 8.70 -7.55
C GLY A 154 3.40 9.97 -7.67
N ALA A 155 3.32 10.78 -6.62
CA ALA A 155 2.66 12.08 -6.66
C ALA A 155 3.32 13.02 -7.67
N ALA A 156 4.64 13.16 -7.62
CA ALA A 156 5.41 14.02 -8.51
C ALA A 156 5.24 13.60 -9.99
N GLU A 157 5.36 12.31 -10.28
CA GLU A 157 5.19 11.74 -11.62
C GLU A 157 3.78 11.94 -12.18
N ASN A 158 2.76 12.03 -11.31
CA ASN A 158 1.37 12.28 -11.70
C ASN A 158 1.00 13.77 -11.70
N GLY A 159 1.99 14.67 -11.57
CA GLY A 159 1.81 16.11 -11.70
C GLY A 159 1.40 16.82 -10.41
N CYS A 160 1.57 16.21 -9.24
CA CYS A 160 1.44 16.89 -7.94
C CYS A 160 2.79 17.43 -7.45
N GLU A 161 2.76 18.48 -6.64
CA GLU A 161 3.92 18.93 -5.87
C GLU A 161 3.89 18.20 -4.52
N ALA A 162 4.99 17.54 -4.12
CA ALA A 162 5.05 16.74 -2.91
C ALA A 162 6.05 17.34 -1.91
N TYR A 163 5.58 17.61 -0.69
CA TYR A 163 6.37 18.05 0.45
C TYR A 163 6.53 16.86 1.40
N VAL A 164 7.77 16.53 1.74
CA VAL A 164 8.10 15.41 2.63
C VAL A 164 8.90 15.95 3.80
N PHE A 165 8.59 15.50 5.01
CA PHE A 165 9.40 15.85 6.19
C PHE A 165 10.72 15.08 6.20
N ASP A 166 11.78 15.68 6.78
CA ASP A 166 13.11 15.06 6.87
C ASP A 166 13.17 13.76 7.68
N GLY A 167 12.13 13.47 8.46
CA GLY A 167 12.02 12.26 9.25
C GLY A 167 10.62 12.05 9.81
N PRO A 168 10.47 11.13 10.79
CA PRO A 168 9.18 10.81 11.37
C PRO A 168 8.46 12.04 11.93
N ARG A 169 7.15 12.14 11.70
CA ARG A 169 6.32 13.25 12.16
C ARG A 169 4.94 12.80 12.61
N SER A 170 4.39 13.56 13.54
CA SER A 170 3.09 13.30 14.12
C SER A 170 1.96 13.70 13.17
N THR A 171 0.85 12.98 13.23
CA THR A 171 -0.40 13.34 12.52
C THR A 171 -0.83 14.80 12.71
N PRO A 172 -0.83 15.40 13.93
CA PRO A 172 -1.20 16.81 14.09
C PRO A 172 -0.23 17.78 13.39
N GLU A 173 1.05 17.43 13.26
CA GLU A 173 2.01 18.26 12.51
C GLU A 173 1.77 18.17 11.00
N LEU A 174 1.41 17.00 10.46
CA LEU A 174 0.90 16.88 9.09
C LEU A 174 -0.34 17.76 8.88
N SER A 175 -1.32 17.65 9.77
CA SER A 175 -2.56 18.44 9.73
C SER A 175 -2.27 19.95 9.70
N PHE A 176 -1.37 20.42 10.58
CA PHE A 176 -0.90 21.80 10.59
C PHE A 176 -0.24 22.18 9.26
N ALA A 177 0.72 21.36 8.78
CA ALA A 177 1.49 21.64 7.57
C ALA A 177 0.62 21.70 6.30
N VAL A 178 -0.39 20.84 6.19
CA VAL A 178 -1.37 20.88 5.08
C VAL A 178 -2.03 22.26 5.01
N ARG A 179 -2.53 22.78 6.13
CA ARG A 179 -3.17 24.10 6.16
C ARG A 179 -2.16 25.23 5.97
N TYR A 180 -1.00 25.12 6.62
CA TYR A 180 0.05 26.14 6.59
C TYR A 180 0.60 26.35 5.16
N LEU A 181 0.86 25.25 4.44
CA LEU A 181 1.34 25.28 3.05
C LEU A 181 0.21 25.43 2.03
N ARG A 182 -1.05 25.52 2.48
CA ARG A 182 -2.26 25.52 1.65
C ARG A 182 -2.25 24.35 0.66
N ALA A 183 -1.89 23.18 1.16
CA ALA A 183 -1.83 21.97 0.35
C ALA A 183 -3.24 21.44 0.07
N SER A 184 -3.39 20.73 -1.04
CA SER A 184 -4.67 20.14 -1.46
C SER A 184 -5.05 18.95 -0.58
N ALA A 185 -4.07 18.20 -0.11
CA ALA A 185 -4.24 17.10 0.83
C ALA A 185 -2.93 16.75 1.56
N GLY A 186 -3.04 15.89 2.55
CA GLY A 186 -1.94 15.25 3.24
C GLY A 186 -2.05 13.73 3.21
N ILE A 187 -0.91 13.05 3.24
CA ILE A 187 -0.79 11.61 3.43
C ILE A 187 -0.01 11.37 4.72
N VAL A 188 -0.53 10.56 5.64
CA VAL A 188 0.29 10.01 6.73
C VAL A 188 0.39 8.50 6.60
N ILE A 189 1.63 8.02 6.51
CA ILE A 189 1.97 6.61 6.53
C ILE A 189 2.06 6.15 7.99
N THR A 190 1.00 5.50 8.46
CA THR A 190 0.88 5.03 9.84
C THR A 190 -0.29 4.06 10.00
N ALA A 191 -0.11 3.03 10.83
CA ALA A 191 -1.21 2.23 11.36
C ALA A 191 -1.62 2.63 12.79
N SER A 192 -1.26 3.84 13.24
CA SER A 192 -1.68 4.36 14.55
C SER A 192 -1.18 3.49 15.71
N HIS A 193 -2.06 2.75 16.39
CA HIS A 193 -1.75 1.91 17.54
C HIS A 193 -1.54 0.43 17.18
N ASN A 194 -1.66 0.06 15.90
CA ASN A 194 -1.51 -1.32 15.46
C ASN A 194 -0.09 -1.87 15.75
N PRO A 195 0.10 -3.20 15.79
CA PRO A 195 1.42 -3.80 15.97
C PRO A 195 2.48 -3.36 14.94
N PRO A 196 3.79 -3.51 15.21
CA PRO A 196 4.87 -3.03 14.32
C PRO A 196 4.88 -3.66 12.91
N HIS A 197 4.32 -4.85 12.75
CA HIS A 197 4.20 -5.54 11.46
C HIS A 197 3.06 -4.98 10.59
N ASP A 198 2.24 -4.06 11.11
CA ASP A 198 1.22 -3.34 10.36
C ASP A 198 1.70 -1.95 9.98
N ASN A 199 1.23 -1.46 8.83
CA ASN A 199 1.34 -0.07 8.44
C ASN A 199 0.03 0.40 7.80
N GLY A 200 -0.03 1.66 7.36
CA GLY A 200 -1.23 2.22 6.79
C GLY A 200 -0.98 3.46 5.97
N TYR A 201 -2.01 3.90 5.26
CA TYR A 201 -2.02 5.09 4.43
C TYR A 201 -3.31 5.85 4.73
N LYS A 202 -3.21 7.03 5.34
CA LYS A 202 -4.35 7.89 5.64
C LYS A 202 -4.28 9.16 4.83
N VAL A 203 -5.44 9.64 4.38
CA VAL A 203 -5.57 10.88 3.62
C VAL A 203 -6.23 11.95 4.49
N TYR A 204 -5.67 13.14 4.44
CA TYR A 204 -6.18 14.36 5.06
C TYR A 204 -6.48 15.36 3.96
N PHE A 205 -7.60 16.06 4.01
CA PHE A 205 -7.95 17.02 2.96
C PHE A 205 -7.40 18.43 3.26
N SER A 206 -7.72 19.40 2.40
CA SER A 206 -7.19 20.77 2.47
C SER A 206 -7.49 21.52 3.78
N ASP A 207 -8.50 21.09 4.54
CA ASP A 207 -8.82 21.60 5.88
C ASP A 207 -7.90 21.03 6.98
N GLY A 208 -7.03 20.09 6.63
CA GLY A 208 -6.14 19.37 7.54
C GLY A 208 -6.84 18.30 8.37
N ALA A 209 -8.10 17.97 8.08
CA ALA A 209 -8.82 16.87 8.72
C ALA A 209 -8.70 15.59 7.89
N GLN A 210 -8.85 14.43 8.54
CA GLN A 210 -8.89 13.17 7.80
C GLN A 210 -10.11 13.17 6.88
N VAL A 211 -9.98 12.61 5.67
CA VAL A 211 -11.07 12.60 4.69
C VAL A 211 -12.33 11.94 5.26
N VAL A 212 -13.45 12.61 5.05
CA VAL A 212 -14.82 12.15 5.29
C VAL A 212 -15.62 12.40 4.01
N GLU A 213 -16.87 11.92 3.94
CA GLU A 213 -17.78 12.28 2.85
C GLU A 213 -17.84 13.81 2.66
N PRO A 214 -17.80 14.33 1.41
CA PRO A 214 -17.84 13.63 0.12
C PRO A 214 -16.45 13.28 -0.46
N HIS A 215 -15.38 13.33 0.33
CA HIS A 215 -14.00 13.06 -0.11
C HIS A 215 -13.53 11.63 0.16
N ALA A 216 -14.36 10.82 0.83
CA ALA A 216 -14.04 9.45 1.25
C ALA A 216 -14.81 8.37 0.49
N SER A 217 -15.60 8.76 -0.51
CA SER A 217 -16.45 7.88 -1.33
C SER A 217 -15.73 7.26 -2.53
#